data_AF-A0A6G3MEQ7-F1
#
_entry.id   AF-A0A6G3MEQ7-F1
#
_cell.length_a   1.000
_cell.length_b   1.000
_cell.length_c   1.000
_cell.angle_alpha   90.00
_cell.angle_beta   90.00
_cell.angle_gamma   90.00
#
_symmetry.space_group_name_H-M   'P 1'
#
loop_
_entity.id
_entity.type
_entity.pdbx_description
1 polymer ?
#
loop_
_entity_poly.entity_id
_entity_poly.type
_entity_poly.pdbx_seq_one_letter_code
_entity_poly.pdbx_strand_id
1 'polypeptide(L)'
;MKFDGMMVGIFEKYMYIYADTQEKNLSTMMTAFISNVKKDGLMSIFSSSQNKDTISEDTIMNLANESHRPHNISLVLPAAGEIFLYYKRCLIQFSKMKNLNCIDLIIKIFKKYLKEFIHNILEPSLPKNIAKSSIEKGVPTEILEIYCCIISTSSYCTDTIDQLEVKICELLGDSNSSEMSFLSIKKLYDSLTTNSINHIVQIVEYACETGYQSRSKINWSNYEDVGDQSHYVSIFADILKEYFCSIRDYLYSFEKYYDIFCFKFISCFLPKYINEIFNSKPIAQSGIEQLLLDTQVFKKFLIYLPSIGLEENNTSVEYH
;
A
#
# COMPACT_ATOMS: atom_id res chain seq x y z
N MET A 1 -26.07 46.94 14.07
CA MET A 1 -27.04 45.83 14.23
C MET A 1 -26.25 44.53 14.39
N LYS A 2 -26.27 43.93 15.59
CA LYS A 2 -25.61 42.67 15.97
C LYS A 2 -26.54 41.45 15.74
N PHE A 3 -27.23 41.39 14.59
CA PHE A 3 -28.20 40.31 14.33
C PHE A 3 -27.50 38.97 14.03
N ASP A 4 -26.38 38.98 13.30
CA ASP A 4 -25.65 37.77 12.93
C ASP A 4 -25.14 36.98 14.14
N GLY A 5 -24.60 37.67 15.16
CA GLY A 5 -24.12 37.01 16.39
C GLY A 5 -25.23 36.50 17.30
N MET A 6 -26.41 37.14 17.30
CA MET A 6 -27.55 36.72 18.12
C MET A 6 -28.21 35.44 17.59
N MET A 7 -28.30 35.28 16.26
CA MET A 7 -28.81 34.04 15.67
C MET A 7 -27.85 32.87 15.90
N VAL A 8 -26.54 33.08 15.71
CA VAL A 8 -25.52 32.04 15.92
C VAL A 8 -25.50 31.54 17.38
N GLY A 9 -25.61 32.44 18.36
CA GLY A 9 -25.61 32.07 19.79
C GLY A 9 -26.81 31.22 20.24
N ILE A 10 -27.94 31.27 19.52
CA ILE A 10 -29.09 30.38 19.81
C ILE A 10 -28.81 28.96 19.30
N PHE A 11 -28.14 28.84 18.15
CA PHE A 11 -27.81 27.55 17.53
C PHE A 11 -26.57 26.88 18.13
N GLU A 12 -25.69 27.61 18.82
CA GLU A 12 -24.56 27.04 19.59
C GLU A 12 -25.00 25.89 20.50
N LYS A 13 -26.12 26.05 21.20
CA LYS A 13 -26.66 25.02 22.10
C LYS A 13 -27.12 23.76 21.38
N TYR A 14 -27.34 23.79 20.07
CA TYR A 14 -27.85 22.66 19.28
C TYR A 14 -26.79 22.07 18.33
N MET A 15 -25.55 22.58 18.33
CA MET A 15 -24.48 22.06 17.48
C MET A 15 -24.13 20.59 17.78
N TYR A 16 -24.39 20.11 19.00
CA TYR A 16 -24.24 18.69 19.32
C TYR A 16 -25.20 17.81 18.50
N ILE A 17 -26.42 18.28 18.19
CA ILE A 17 -27.38 17.54 17.35
C ILE A 17 -26.86 17.43 15.92
N TYR A 18 -26.22 18.49 15.41
CA TYR A 18 -25.57 18.44 14.10
C TYR A 18 -24.42 17.43 14.11
N ALA A 19 -23.55 17.46 15.13
CA ALA A 19 -22.46 16.51 15.29
C ALA A 19 -22.97 15.05 15.36
N ASP A 20 -24.00 14.78 16.17
CA ASP A 20 -24.66 13.47 16.27
C ASP A 20 -25.22 13.02 14.92
N THR A 21 -25.75 13.95 14.12
CA THR A 21 -26.25 13.66 12.77
C THR A 21 -25.10 13.29 11.82
N GLN A 22 -23.97 14.00 11.87
CA GLN A 22 -22.79 13.66 11.07
C GLN A 22 -22.22 12.31 11.47
N GLU A 23 -22.14 12.03 12.78
CA GLU A 23 -21.70 10.75 13.31
C GLU A 23 -22.60 9.61 12.84
N LYS A 24 -23.93 9.76 12.93
CA LYS A 24 -24.88 8.74 12.46
C LYS A 24 -24.70 8.44 10.97
N ASN A 25 -24.54 9.47 10.14
CA ASN A 25 -24.35 9.31 8.70
C ASN A 25 -23.05 8.57 8.37
N LEU A 26 -21.94 8.95 9.02
CA LEU A 26 -20.66 8.25 8.86
C LEU A 26 -20.73 6.80 9.37
N SER A 27 -21.43 6.56 10.48
CA SER A 27 -21.69 5.21 10.98
C SER A 27 -22.42 4.35 9.96
N THR A 28 -23.44 4.91 9.29
CA THR A 28 -24.19 4.20 8.25
C THR A 28 -23.31 3.91 7.04
N MET A 29 -22.52 4.89 6.58
CA MET A 29 -21.57 4.72 5.47
C MET A 29 -20.52 3.63 5.79
N MET A 30 -19.91 3.69 6.98
CA MET A 30 -18.93 2.71 7.45
C MET A 30 -19.53 1.29 7.51
N THR A 31 -20.76 1.17 8.04
CA THR A 31 -21.45 -0.13 8.12
C THR A 31 -21.73 -0.71 6.73
N ALA A 32 -22.12 0.13 5.77
CA ALA A 32 -22.32 -0.30 4.38
C ALA A 32 -21.01 -0.80 3.76
N PHE A 33 -19.90 -0.08 3.94
CA PHE A 33 -18.59 -0.52 3.46
C PHE A 33 -18.16 -1.84 4.10
N ILE A 34 -18.28 -1.99 5.41
CA ILE A 34 -17.98 -3.26 6.11
C ILE A 34 -18.83 -4.41 5.56
N SER A 35 -20.12 -4.17 5.31
CA SER A 35 -21.01 -5.18 4.73
C SER A 35 -20.58 -5.59 3.33
N ASN A 36 -20.22 -4.63 2.48
CA ASN A 36 -19.76 -4.90 1.12
C ASN A 36 -18.44 -5.68 1.12
N VAL A 37 -17.48 -5.29 1.95
CA VAL A 37 -16.18 -5.97 2.06
C VAL A 37 -16.35 -7.42 2.53
N LYS A 38 -17.27 -7.65 3.48
CA LYS A 38 -17.59 -9.01 3.95
C LYS A 38 -18.26 -9.89 2.90
N LYS A 39 -19.08 -9.29 2.04
CA LYS A 39 -19.87 -10.03 1.05
C LYS A 39 -19.04 -10.37 -0.20
N ASP A 40 -18.38 -9.36 -0.74
CA ASP A 40 -17.78 -9.45 -2.08
C ASP A 40 -16.24 -9.51 -2.00
N GLY A 41 -15.62 -9.21 -0.85
CA GLY A 41 -14.17 -9.09 -0.68
C GLY A 41 -13.65 -7.71 -1.07
N LEU A 42 -12.38 -7.42 -0.73
CA LEU A 42 -11.80 -6.08 -0.93
C LEU A 42 -11.63 -5.73 -2.42
N MET A 43 -11.17 -6.69 -3.24
CA MET A 43 -10.81 -6.44 -4.63
C MET A 43 -12.00 -6.37 -5.60
N SER A 44 -13.12 -7.01 -5.28
CA SER A 44 -14.35 -6.91 -6.09
C SER A 44 -15.01 -5.53 -5.98
N ILE A 45 -14.86 -4.86 -4.83
CA ILE A 45 -15.32 -3.47 -4.62
C ILE A 45 -14.51 -2.51 -5.50
N PHE A 46 -13.22 -2.79 -5.63
CA PHE A 46 -12.33 -2.03 -6.49
C PHE A 46 -12.73 -2.16 -7.97
N SER A 47 -12.94 -3.38 -8.46
CA SER A 47 -13.31 -3.63 -9.87
C SER A 47 -14.74 -3.20 -10.22
N SER A 48 -15.70 -3.28 -9.29
CA SER A 48 -17.07 -2.82 -9.51
C SER A 48 -17.20 -1.29 -9.58
N SER A 49 -16.30 -0.54 -8.94
CA SER A 49 -16.28 0.93 -9.03
C SER A 49 -15.63 1.47 -10.30
N GLN A 50 -14.80 0.67 -11.00
CA GLN A 50 -14.20 1.04 -12.28
C GLN A 50 -15.22 1.03 -13.45
N ASN A 51 -16.29 0.25 -13.34
CA ASN A 51 -17.31 0.10 -14.40
C ASN A 51 -18.45 1.13 -14.33
N LYS A 52 -18.43 2.05 -13.37
CA LYS A 52 -19.31 3.22 -13.40
C LYS A 52 -18.57 4.32 -14.15
N ASP A 53 -18.94 4.53 -15.41
CA ASP A 53 -18.78 5.81 -16.09
C ASP A 53 -19.52 6.88 -15.28
N THR A 54 -18.89 7.37 -14.22
CA THR A 54 -19.24 8.62 -13.55
C THR A 54 -18.20 9.65 -13.92
N ILE A 55 -18.24 10.03 -15.20
CA ILE A 55 -17.93 11.40 -15.61
C ILE A 55 -18.61 12.34 -14.60
N SER A 56 -17.85 13.30 -14.06
CA SER A 56 -18.28 14.53 -13.36
C SER A 56 -18.46 14.54 -11.84
N GLU A 57 -17.65 13.81 -11.07
CA GLU A 57 -17.13 14.33 -9.80
C GLU A 57 -15.61 14.16 -9.64
N ASP A 58 -14.88 13.67 -10.66
CA ASP A 58 -13.40 13.51 -10.71
C ASP A 58 -12.58 14.79 -10.47
N THR A 59 -13.25 15.91 -10.15
CA THR A 59 -12.72 17.02 -9.35
C THR A 59 -12.79 16.73 -7.84
N ILE A 60 -12.75 15.47 -7.42
CA ILE A 60 -12.65 15.03 -6.02
C ILE A 60 -11.20 15.31 -5.59
N MET A 61 -10.95 16.52 -5.11
CA MET A 61 -9.66 16.97 -4.56
C MET A 61 -8.44 16.61 -5.44
N ASN A 62 -8.28 17.30 -6.57
CA ASN A 62 -6.95 17.46 -7.16
C ASN A 62 -6.08 18.29 -6.20
N LEU A 63 -5.39 17.59 -5.30
CA LEU A 63 -4.31 18.10 -4.46
C LEU A 63 -2.99 17.32 -4.69
N ALA A 64 -2.94 16.50 -5.74
CA ALA A 64 -1.71 16.00 -6.34
C ALA A 64 -1.61 16.57 -7.76
N ASN A 65 -0.46 17.19 -8.06
CA ASN A 65 -0.17 17.80 -9.35
C ASN A 65 -0.31 16.79 -10.50
N GLU A 66 -1.05 17.17 -11.53
CA GLU A 66 -1.05 16.48 -12.81
C GLU A 66 0.30 16.66 -13.50
N SER A 67 1.00 15.55 -13.73
CA SER A 67 1.90 15.40 -14.88
C SER A 67 1.59 14.09 -15.58
N HIS A 68 0.73 14.18 -16.60
CA HIS A 68 0.68 13.37 -17.83
C HIS A 68 1.13 11.90 -17.75
N ARG A 69 0.21 10.93 -17.90
CA ARG A 69 0.29 9.75 -18.83
C ARG A 69 -0.81 8.69 -18.55
N PRO A 70 -1.10 7.79 -19.52
CA PRO A 70 -2.42 7.18 -19.68
C PRO A 70 -2.62 5.87 -18.90
N HIS A 71 -3.88 5.53 -18.63
CA HIS A 71 -4.43 4.19 -18.34
C HIS A 71 -3.60 3.26 -17.44
N ASN A 72 -3.20 3.68 -16.24
CA ASN A 72 -2.81 2.75 -15.19
C ASN A 72 -3.56 3.06 -13.89
N ILE A 73 -4.12 2.00 -13.33
CA ILE A 73 -5.14 2.00 -12.29
C ILE A 73 -4.52 2.35 -10.93
N SER A 74 -4.88 3.49 -10.35
CA SER A 74 -4.54 3.79 -8.96
C SER A 74 -5.26 2.79 -8.04
N LEU A 75 -4.50 1.91 -7.36
CA LEU A 75 -4.99 0.88 -6.44
C LEU A 75 -5.47 1.46 -5.09
N VAL A 76 -6.13 2.61 -5.12
CA VAL A 76 -6.72 3.27 -3.94
C VAL A 76 -8.18 2.86 -3.80
N LEU A 77 -8.58 2.44 -2.60
CA LEU A 77 -9.97 2.06 -2.33
C LEU A 77 -10.93 3.26 -2.50
N PRO A 78 -12.00 3.12 -3.32
CA PRO A 78 -13.00 4.17 -3.51
C PRO A 78 -13.64 4.66 -2.20
N ALA A 79 -13.83 3.75 -1.24
CA ALA A 79 -14.36 4.06 0.09
C ALA A 79 -13.56 5.15 0.82
N ALA A 80 -12.22 5.21 0.63
CA ALA A 80 -11.41 6.28 1.19
C ALA A 80 -11.79 7.63 0.59
N GLY A 81 -11.93 7.69 -0.75
CA GLY A 81 -12.38 8.90 -1.46
C GLY A 81 -13.75 9.39 -0.99
N GLU A 82 -14.72 8.48 -0.82
CA GLU A 82 -16.06 8.80 -0.32
C GLU A 82 -16.04 9.41 1.10
N ILE A 83 -15.22 8.86 2.00
CA ILE A 83 -15.06 9.38 3.37
C ILE A 83 -14.51 10.81 3.36
N PHE A 84 -13.44 11.07 2.60
CA PHE A 84 -12.86 12.42 2.53
C PHE A 84 -13.75 13.41 1.79
N LEU A 85 -14.51 12.97 0.78
CA LEU A 85 -15.53 13.80 0.14
C LEU A 85 -16.63 14.19 1.14
N TYR A 86 -17.05 13.26 2.01
CA TYR A 86 -17.97 13.55 3.09
C TYR A 86 -17.39 14.60 4.06
N TYR A 87 -16.13 14.44 4.50
CA TYR A 87 -15.47 15.42 5.38
C TYR A 87 -15.40 16.81 4.75
N LYS A 88 -15.07 16.90 3.45
CA LYS A 88 -15.09 18.16 2.70
C LYS A 88 -16.47 18.81 2.73
N ARG A 89 -17.54 18.03 2.45
CA ARG A 89 -18.92 18.52 2.48
C ARG A 89 -19.30 19.02 3.88
N CYS A 90 -18.93 18.29 4.94
CA CYS A 90 -19.13 18.72 6.33
C CYS A 90 -18.43 20.04 6.64
N LEU A 91 -17.16 20.22 6.24
CA LEU A 91 -16.42 21.45 6.49
C LEU A 91 -17.00 22.66 5.74
N ILE A 92 -17.44 22.46 4.49
CA ILE A 92 -18.12 23.53 3.70
C ILE A 92 -19.45 23.92 4.34
N GLN A 93 -20.21 22.96 4.87
CA GLN A 93 -21.45 23.26 5.58
C GLN A 93 -21.16 23.98 6.90
N PHE A 94 -20.15 23.54 7.64
CA PHE A 94 -19.74 24.13 8.91
C PHE A 94 -19.27 25.59 8.75
N SER A 95 -18.47 25.89 7.73
CA SER A 95 -17.99 27.26 7.47
C SER A 95 -19.12 28.25 7.20
N LYS A 96 -20.23 27.80 6.57
CA LYS A 96 -21.42 28.63 6.35
C LYS A 96 -22.17 28.97 7.64
N MET A 97 -22.09 28.12 8.67
CA MET A 97 -22.77 28.34 9.95
C MET A 97 -22.06 29.40 10.82
N LYS A 98 -20.84 29.83 10.46
CA LYS A 98 -20.02 30.86 11.17
C LYS A 98 -19.86 30.61 12.67
N ASN A 99 -19.97 29.35 13.11
CA ASN A 99 -19.92 28.95 14.51
C ASN A 99 -18.72 28.03 14.76
N LEU A 100 -17.54 28.63 14.94
CA LEU A 100 -16.27 27.91 15.01
C LEU A 100 -16.03 27.22 16.37
N ASN A 101 -16.84 27.52 17.39
CA ASN A 101 -16.67 27.06 18.77
C ASN A 101 -16.90 25.54 18.97
N CYS A 102 -17.44 24.85 17.97
CA CYS A 102 -17.76 23.42 18.04
C CYS A 102 -16.98 22.55 17.04
N ILE A 103 -15.95 23.09 16.39
CA ILE A 103 -15.19 22.35 15.37
C ILE A 103 -14.49 21.11 15.95
N ASP A 104 -14.10 21.15 17.23
CA ASP A 104 -13.43 20.05 17.92
C ASP A 104 -14.29 18.78 17.96
N LEU A 105 -15.61 18.93 18.05
CA LEU A 105 -16.56 17.80 18.00
C LEU A 105 -16.50 17.12 16.63
N ILE A 106 -16.51 17.91 15.56
CA ILE A 106 -16.44 17.40 14.18
C ILE A 106 -15.10 16.72 13.92
N ILE A 107 -14.00 17.30 14.41
CA ILE A 107 -12.67 16.72 14.25
C ILE A 107 -12.52 15.43 15.04
N LYS A 108 -13.08 15.34 16.25
CA LYS A 108 -13.15 14.08 17.00
C LYS A 108 -13.90 12.99 16.21
N ILE A 109 -15.00 13.35 15.54
CA ILE A 109 -15.75 12.43 14.67
C ILE A 109 -14.90 12.00 13.47
N PHE A 110 -14.21 12.92 12.78
CA PHE A 110 -13.35 12.56 11.65
C PHE A 110 -12.22 11.61 12.07
N LYS A 111 -11.55 11.90 13.19
CA LYS A 111 -10.50 11.04 13.76
C LYS A 111 -11.04 9.64 14.09
N LYS A 112 -12.24 9.56 14.69
CA LYS A 112 -12.90 8.30 15.01
C LYS A 112 -13.12 7.45 13.76
N TYR A 113 -13.71 8.01 12.70
CA TYR A 113 -14.05 7.24 11.50
C TYR A 113 -12.85 6.92 10.61
N LEU A 114 -11.80 7.73 10.60
CA LEU A 114 -10.51 7.34 10.00
C LEU A 114 -9.89 6.15 10.73
N LYS A 115 -10.00 6.11 12.06
CA LYS A 115 -9.51 4.99 12.87
C LYS A 115 -10.36 3.73 12.69
N GLU A 116 -11.68 3.87 12.59
CA GLU A 116 -12.58 2.75 12.26
C GLU A 116 -12.33 2.21 10.85
N PHE A 117 -12.00 3.06 9.88
CA PHE A 117 -11.64 2.61 8.53
C PHE A 117 -10.44 1.66 8.56
N ILE A 118 -9.41 1.99 9.35
CA ILE A 118 -8.25 1.11 9.55
C ILE A 118 -8.68 -0.21 10.20
N HIS A 119 -9.32 -0.15 11.38
CA HIS A 119 -9.53 -1.35 12.21
C HIS A 119 -10.65 -2.28 11.70
N ASN A 120 -11.63 -1.76 10.96
CA ASN A 120 -12.78 -2.53 10.53
C ASN A 120 -12.76 -2.90 9.05
N ILE A 121 -11.96 -2.21 8.23
CA ILE A 121 -11.87 -2.46 6.78
C ILE A 121 -10.46 -2.87 6.39
N LEU A 122 -9.45 -2.03 6.60
CA LEU A 122 -8.11 -2.30 6.07
C LEU A 122 -7.39 -3.45 6.79
N GLU A 123 -7.24 -3.38 8.11
CA GLU A 123 -6.55 -4.41 8.90
C GLU A 123 -7.21 -5.80 8.79
N PRO A 124 -8.55 -5.94 8.87
CA PRO A 124 -9.19 -7.24 8.72
C PRO A 124 -9.09 -7.83 7.31
N SER A 125 -8.88 -6.99 6.29
CA SER A 125 -8.73 -7.42 4.90
C SER A 125 -7.33 -7.96 4.58
N LEU A 126 -6.35 -7.76 5.47
CA LEU A 126 -5.03 -8.34 5.30
C LEU A 126 -5.10 -9.88 5.29
N PRO A 127 -4.56 -10.54 4.26
CA PRO A 127 -4.50 -12.00 4.18
C PRO A 127 -3.79 -12.61 5.40
N LYS A 128 -4.37 -13.68 5.97
CA LYS A 128 -3.82 -14.40 7.13
C LYS A 128 -3.31 -15.78 6.72
N ASN A 129 -2.27 -16.29 7.40
CA ASN A 129 -1.72 -17.66 7.25
C ASN A 129 -1.07 -18.02 5.91
N ILE A 130 -0.25 -17.13 5.33
CA ILE A 130 0.41 -17.37 4.04
C ILE A 130 1.41 -18.55 4.08
N ALA A 131 2.02 -18.81 5.24
CA ALA A 131 3.01 -19.89 5.40
C ALA A 131 2.46 -21.31 5.11
N LYS A 132 1.14 -21.55 5.23
CA LYS A 132 0.54 -22.88 5.02
C LYS A 132 0.18 -23.18 3.56
N SER A 133 -0.14 -22.17 2.76
CA SER A 133 -0.46 -22.36 1.32
C SER A 133 0.79 -22.49 0.44
N SER A 134 1.94 -22.05 0.94
CA SER A 134 3.19 -21.88 0.18
C SER A 134 3.93 -23.17 -0.15
N ILE A 135 3.69 -24.27 0.57
CA ILE A 135 4.55 -25.46 0.52
C ILE A 135 4.27 -26.36 -0.70
N GLU A 136 3.09 -26.24 -1.34
CA GLU A 136 2.68 -27.17 -2.40
C GLU A 136 2.32 -26.54 -3.76
N LYS A 137 1.97 -25.25 -3.84
CA LYS A 137 1.44 -24.63 -5.07
C LYS A 137 1.97 -23.24 -5.45
N GLY A 138 2.97 -22.73 -4.74
CA GLY A 138 3.42 -21.33 -4.88
C GLY A 138 2.46 -20.35 -4.18
N VAL A 139 2.92 -19.13 -3.88
CA VAL A 139 2.08 -18.11 -3.25
C VAL A 139 1.31 -17.36 -4.34
N PRO A 140 -0.04 -17.37 -4.35
CA PRO A 140 -0.81 -16.67 -5.37
C PRO A 140 -0.45 -15.18 -5.42
N THR A 141 -0.16 -14.66 -6.61
CA THR A 141 0.16 -13.24 -6.83
C THR A 141 -1.02 -12.31 -6.54
N GLU A 142 -2.26 -12.81 -6.60
CA GLU A 142 -3.49 -12.10 -6.21
C GLU A 142 -3.45 -11.57 -4.76
N ILE A 143 -2.72 -12.25 -3.87
CA ILE A 143 -2.53 -11.81 -2.48
C ILE A 143 -1.72 -10.50 -2.43
N LEU A 144 -0.78 -10.30 -3.37
CA LEU A 144 0.05 -9.09 -3.44
C LEU A 144 -0.79 -7.87 -3.78
N GLU A 145 -1.80 -8.03 -4.64
CA GLU A 145 -2.70 -6.96 -5.04
C GLU A 145 -3.40 -6.33 -3.82
N ILE A 146 -3.86 -7.17 -2.88
CA ILE A 146 -4.52 -6.71 -1.64
C ILE A 146 -3.55 -5.88 -0.79
N TYR A 147 -2.31 -6.35 -0.58
CA TYR A 147 -1.33 -5.60 0.19
C TYR A 147 -0.95 -4.27 -0.49
N CYS A 148 -0.77 -4.28 -1.82
CA CYS A 148 -0.47 -3.06 -2.59
C CYS A 148 -1.63 -2.06 -2.57
N CYS A 149 -2.87 -2.54 -2.61
CA CYS A 149 -4.08 -1.74 -2.47
C CYS A 149 -4.16 -1.08 -1.08
N ILE A 150 -3.83 -1.81 -0.01
CA ILE A 150 -3.80 -1.28 1.35
C ILE A 150 -2.68 -0.24 1.52
N ILE A 151 -1.49 -0.48 0.94
CA ILE A 151 -0.37 0.50 0.94
C ILE A 151 -0.80 1.79 0.23
N SER A 152 -1.34 1.66 -0.98
CA SER A 152 -1.78 2.80 -1.80
C SER A 152 -2.88 3.60 -1.10
N THR A 153 -3.88 2.91 -0.56
CA THR A 153 -4.97 3.54 0.20
C THR A 153 -4.46 4.23 1.45
N SER A 154 -3.53 3.61 2.19
CA SER A 154 -2.98 4.19 3.43
C SER A 154 -2.15 5.44 3.15
N SER A 155 -1.34 5.44 2.08
CA SER A 155 -0.62 6.65 1.63
C SER A 155 -1.60 7.74 1.23
N TYR A 156 -2.58 7.42 0.39
CA TYR A 156 -3.60 8.37 -0.04
C TYR A 156 -4.33 9.01 1.16
N CYS A 157 -4.75 8.20 2.15
CA CYS A 157 -5.37 8.71 3.37
C CYS A 157 -4.43 9.65 4.13
N THR A 158 -3.14 9.31 4.23
CA THR A 158 -2.14 10.12 4.95
C THR A 158 -1.93 11.48 4.27
N ASP A 159 -1.79 11.49 2.95
CA ASP A 159 -1.63 12.70 2.15
C ASP A 159 -2.91 13.57 2.18
N THR A 160 -4.09 12.94 2.17
CA THR A 160 -5.38 13.65 2.24
C THR A 160 -5.66 14.20 3.65
N ILE A 161 -5.17 13.53 4.70
CA ILE A 161 -5.23 14.05 6.07
C ILE A 161 -4.41 15.35 6.18
N ASP A 162 -3.22 15.43 5.58
CA ASP A 162 -2.42 16.67 5.59
C ASP A 162 -3.19 17.84 4.97
N GLN A 163 -3.86 17.59 3.84
CA GLN A 163 -4.69 18.58 3.19
C GLN A 163 -5.92 18.98 4.02
N LEU A 164 -6.51 18.02 4.73
CA LEU A 164 -7.63 18.25 5.64
C LEU A 164 -7.21 19.13 6.81
N GLU A 165 -6.03 18.90 7.39
CA GLU A 165 -5.46 19.72 8.47
C GLU A 165 -5.24 21.16 8.01
N VAL A 166 -4.67 21.37 6.83
CA VAL A 166 -4.48 22.72 6.25
C VAL A 166 -5.83 23.44 6.13
N LYS A 167 -6.87 22.79 5.58
CA LYS A 167 -8.20 23.39 5.44
C LYS A 167 -8.87 23.72 6.77
N ILE A 168 -8.69 22.87 7.77
CA ILE A 168 -9.19 23.13 9.13
C ILE A 168 -8.50 24.36 9.72
N CYS A 169 -7.19 24.50 9.52
CA CYS A 169 -6.43 25.67 9.99
C CYS A 169 -6.89 26.96 9.30
N GLU A 170 -7.06 26.92 7.97
CA GLU A 170 -7.58 28.07 7.19
C GLU A 170 -8.95 28.53 7.70
N LEU A 171 -9.82 27.61 8.12
CA LEU A 171 -11.14 27.92 8.65
C LEU A 171 -11.11 28.59 10.04
N LEU A 172 -10.07 28.35 10.83
CA LEU A 172 -9.98 28.83 12.21
C LEU A 172 -9.18 30.11 12.38
N GLY A 173 -8.34 30.46 11.40
CA GLY A 173 -7.60 31.73 11.39
C GLY A 173 -6.46 31.85 12.41
N ASP A 174 -6.16 30.81 13.20
CA ASP A 174 -5.00 30.79 14.10
C ASP A 174 -4.52 29.36 14.48
N SER A 175 -3.26 29.29 14.93
CA SER A 175 -2.34 28.16 14.89
C SER A 175 -2.70 26.91 15.73
N ASN A 176 -2.70 25.76 15.05
CA ASN A 176 -2.39 24.40 15.53
C ASN A 176 -2.44 24.19 17.06
N SER A 177 -3.63 23.90 17.59
CA SER A 177 -3.72 23.26 18.91
C SER A 177 -3.40 21.76 18.77
N SER A 178 -2.67 21.19 19.75
CA SER A 178 -2.28 19.77 19.71
C SER A 178 -3.49 18.82 19.65
N GLU A 179 -4.68 19.27 20.09
CA GLU A 179 -5.92 18.50 20.01
C GLU A 179 -6.46 18.37 18.59
N MET A 180 -6.05 19.26 17.69
CA MET A 180 -6.49 19.30 16.28
C MET A 180 -5.64 18.40 15.40
N SER A 181 -4.41 18.10 15.80
CA SER A 181 -3.50 17.25 15.02
C SER A 181 -4.00 15.81 14.83
N PHE A 182 -3.92 15.33 13.59
CA PHE A 182 -4.20 13.96 13.15
C PHE A 182 -2.94 13.08 13.16
N LEU A 183 -1.82 13.56 13.71
CA LEU A 183 -0.54 12.83 13.72
C LEU A 183 -0.65 11.41 14.26
N SER A 184 -1.47 11.19 15.30
CA SER A 184 -1.69 9.84 15.86
C SER A 184 -2.42 8.91 14.89
N ILE A 185 -3.33 9.44 14.06
CA ILE A 185 -4.03 8.68 13.02
C ILE A 185 -3.09 8.40 11.84
N LYS A 186 -2.32 9.41 11.39
CA LYS A 186 -1.30 9.22 10.33
C LYS A 186 -0.31 8.11 10.68
N LYS A 187 0.18 8.09 11.93
CA LYS A 187 1.06 7.01 12.44
C LYS A 187 0.43 5.62 12.36
N LEU A 188 -0.89 5.49 12.49
CA LEU A 188 -1.57 4.20 12.32
C LEU A 188 -1.55 3.75 10.84
N TYR A 189 -1.81 4.66 9.90
CA TYR A 189 -1.68 4.39 8.46
C TYR A 189 -0.24 4.06 8.06
N ASP A 190 0.75 4.79 8.59
CA ASP A 190 2.17 4.52 8.34
C ASP A 190 2.60 3.13 8.88
N SER A 191 2.11 2.77 10.07
CA SER A 191 2.31 1.45 10.66
C SER A 191 1.71 0.34 9.79
N LEU A 192 0.47 0.53 9.34
CA LEU A 192 -0.22 -0.41 8.45
C LEU A 192 0.52 -0.59 7.11
N THR A 193 1.00 0.51 6.54
CA THR A 193 1.84 0.51 5.33
C THR A 193 3.12 -0.29 5.55
N THR A 194 3.83 -0.01 6.64
CA THR A 194 5.07 -0.70 7.00
C THR A 194 4.86 -2.20 7.19
N ASN A 195 3.79 -2.60 7.88
CA ASN A 195 3.44 -4.00 8.10
C ASN A 195 3.08 -4.69 6.78
N SER A 196 2.36 -4.03 5.89
CA SER A 196 2.00 -4.56 4.58
C SER A 196 3.24 -4.82 3.71
N ILE A 197 4.19 -3.87 3.68
CA ILE A 197 5.48 -4.06 2.98
C ILE A 197 6.26 -5.25 3.58
N ASN A 198 6.32 -5.36 4.90
CA ASN A 198 7.01 -6.47 5.55
C ASN A 198 6.39 -7.83 5.18
N HIS A 199 5.07 -7.91 5.07
CA HIS A 199 4.40 -9.13 4.63
C HIS A 199 4.65 -9.44 3.15
N ILE A 200 4.67 -8.44 2.26
CA ILE A 200 5.09 -8.64 0.87
C ILE A 200 6.50 -9.20 0.80
N VAL A 201 7.46 -8.65 1.57
CA VAL A 201 8.83 -9.19 1.65
C VAL A 201 8.82 -10.66 2.07
N GLN A 202 8.08 -11.00 3.13
CA GLN A 202 7.96 -12.38 3.59
C GLN A 202 7.38 -13.31 2.52
N ILE A 203 6.35 -12.87 1.79
CA ILE A 203 5.75 -13.65 0.68
C ILE A 203 6.81 -14.05 -0.34
N VAL A 204 7.61 -13.07 -0.79
CA VAL A 204 8.64 -13.31 -1.80
C VAL A 204 9.76 -14.20 -1.22
N GLU A 205 10.13 -14.02 0.05
CA GLU A 205 11.09 -14.90 0.73
C GLU A 205 10.59 -16.35 0.84
N TYR A 206 9.31 -16.56 1.12
CA TYR A 206 8.71 -17.89 1.16
C TYR A 206 8.71 -18.54 -0.23
N ALA A 207 8.41 -17.79 -1.29
CA ALA A 207 8.49 -18.31 -2.66
C ALA A 207 9.92 -18.76 -3.00
N CYS A 208 10.91 -17.97 -2.59
CA CYS A 208 12.34 -18.27 -2.73
C CYS A 208 12.80 -19.56 -2.02
N GLU A 209 12.03 -20.11 -1.06
CA GLU A 209 12.36 -21.36 -0.37
C GLU A 209 12.49 -22.55 -1.34
N THR A 210 11.75 -22.54 -2.45
CA THR A 210 11.89 -23.55 -3.52
C THR A 210 13.28 -23.55 -4.16
N GLY A 211 13.88 -22.37 -4.37
CA GLY A 211 15.25 -22.23 -4.86
C GLY A 211 16.26 -22.77 -3.84
N TYR A 212 16.06 -22.48 -2.56
CA TYR A 212 16.88 -23.03 -1.47
C TYR A 212 16.80 -24.56 -1.39
N GLN A 213 15.60 -25.14 -1.52
CA GLN A 213 15.39 -26.59 -1.55
C GLN A 213 16.01 -27.26 -2.78
N SER A 214 15.99 -26.60 -3.93
CA SER A 214 16.68 -27.10 -5.13
C SER A 214 18.19 -27.14 -4.89
N ARG A 215 18.74 -26.06 -4.33
CA ARG A 215 20.16 -25.94 -4.02
C ARG A 215 20.65 -26.96 -2.98
N SER A 216 19.86 -27.25 -1.95
CA SER A 216 20.25 -28.18 -0.88
C SER A 216 20.37 -29.64 -1.33
N LYS A 217 19.76 -30.00 -2.47
CA LYS A 217 19.87 -31.33 -3.07
C LYS A 217 21.16 -31.52 -3.87
N ILE A 218 21.90 -30.45 -4.15
CA ILE A 218 23.16 -30.52 -4.91
C ILE A 218 24.26 -31.07 -4.01
N ASN A 219 24.94 -32.12 -4.48
CA ASN A 219 26.08 -32.70 -3.77
C ASN A 219 27.35 -31.86 -4.03
N TRP A 220 27.50 -30.77 -3.29
CA TRP A 220 28.65 -29.85 -3.42
C TRP A 220 30.00 -30.51 -3.10
N SER A 221 30.06 -31.58 -2.31
CA SER A 221 31.31 -32.23 -1.93
C SER A 221 31.90 -33.10 -3.06
N ASN A 222 31.06 -33.62 -3.95
CA ASN A 222 31.45 -34.46 -5.08
C ASN A 222 30.94 -33.87 -6.41
N TYR A 223 30.88 -32.55 -6.51
CA TYR A 223 30.46 -31.86 -7.72
C TYR A 223 31.54 -31.99 -8.79
N GLU A 224 31.22 -32.42 -10.02
CA GLU A 224 32.23 -32.67 -11.07
C GLU A 224 32.00 -31.83 -12.34
N ASP A 225 30.76 -31.45 -12.65
CA ASP A 225 30.38 -30.84 -13.93
C ASP A 225 30.28 -29.31 -13.84
N VAL A 226 31.35 -28.58 -14.20
CA VAL A 226 31.30 -27.11 -14.32
C VAL A 226 30.70 -26.71 -15.66
N GLY A 227 29.70 -25.84 -15.65
CA GLY A 227 28.99 -25.40 -16.85
C GLY A 227 28.40 -24.01 -16.74
N ASP A 228 27.23 -23.81 -17.36
CA ASP A 228 26.44 -22.58 -17.22
C ASP A 228 25.83 -22.47 -15.81
N GLN A 229 24.98 -21.46 -15.57
CA GLN A 229 24.34 -21.25 -14.27
C GLN A 229 23.59 -22.51 -13.78
N SER A 230 23.70 -22.81 -12.50
CA SER A 230 22.97 -23.89 -11.85
C SER A 230 21.45 -23.68 -11.96
N HIS A 231 20.70 -24.78 -11.99
CA HIS A 231 19.23 -24.73 -12.09
C HIS A 231 18.58 -23.90 -10.96
N TYR A 232 19.12 -23.97 -9.73
CA TYR A 232 18.59 -23.20 -8.61
C TYR A 232 18.68 -21.67 -8.83
N VAL A 233 19.68 -21.19 -9.58
CA VAL A 233 19.83 -19.77 -9.93
C VAL A 233 18.70 -19.34 -10.86
N SER A 234 18.34 -20.21 -11.81
CA SER A 234 17.22 -19.98 -12.73
C SER A 234 15.89 -19.92 -11.97
N ILE A 235 15.66 -20.84 -11.02
CA ILE A 235 14.48 -20.84 -10.15
C ILE A 235 14.35 -19.50 -9.38
N PHE A 236 15.45 -19.03 -8.77
CA PHE A 236 15.42 -17.72 -8.10
C PHE A 236 15.11 -16.59 -9.08
N ALA A 237 15.71 -16.59 -10.27
CA ALA A 237 15.50 -15.54 -11.25
C ALA A 237 14.03 -15.48 -11.72
N ASP A 238 13.42 -16.64 -11.99
CA ASP A 238 12.03 -16.72 -12.44
C ASP A 238 11.05 -16.22 -11.38
N ILE A 239 11.21 -16.69 -10.13
CA ILE A 239 10.40 -16.25 -8.99
C ILE A 239 10.57 -14.74 -8.77
N LEU A 240 11.81 -14.27 -8.68
CA LEU A 240 12.03 -12.85 -8.39
C LEU A 240 11.51 -11.96 -9.51
N LYS A 241 11.65 -12.36 -10.78
CA LYS A 241 11.09 -11.63 -11.93
C LYS A 241 9.57 -11.53 -11.84
N GLU A 242 8.88 -12.64 -11.60
CA GLU A 242 7.41 -12.67 -11.51
C GLU A 242 6.89 -11.73 -10.42
N TYR A 243 7.40 -11.86 -9.20
CA TYR A 243 6.91 -11.09 -8.05
C TYR A 243 7.32 -9.61 -8.14
N PHE A 244 8.56 -9.30 -8.54
CA PHE A 244 9.01 -7.89 -8.62
C PHE A 244 8.27 -7.12 -9.73
N CYS A 245 8.00 -7.74 -10.87
CA CYS A 245 7.19 -7.12 -11.92
C CYS A 245 5.76 -6.87 -11.41
N SER A 246 5.11 -7.89 -10.84
CA SER A 246 3.74 -7.76 -10.34
C SER A 246 3.60 -6.68 -9.27
N ILE A 247 4.50 -6.64 -8.28
CA ILE A 247 4.48 -5.62 -7.23
C ILE A 247 4.74 -4.23 -7.79
N ARG A 248 5.67 -4.09 -8.75
CA ARG A 248 5.93 -2.80 -9.42
C ARG A 248 4.70 -2.30 -10.13
N ASP A 249 4.04 -3.15 -10.90
CA ASP A 249 2.87 -2.77 -11.69
C ASP A 249 1.72 -2.32 -10.76
N TYR A 250 1.53 -3.00 -9.62
CA TYR A 250 0.56 -2.59 -8.60
C TYR A 250 0.94 -1.29 -7.86
N LEU A 251 2.22 -1.02 -7.66
CA LEU A 251 2.72 0.17 -6.96
C LEU A 251 3.19 1.27 -7.90
N TYR A 252 2.81 1.24 -9.19
CA TYR A 252 3.29 2.18 -10.20
C TYR A 252 3.06 3.65 -9.82
N SER A 253 1.90 3.98 -9.26
CA SER A 253 1.60 5.36 -8.80
C SER A 253 2.25 5.73 -7.46
N PHE A 254 2.92 4.78 -6.81
CA PHE A 254 3.50 4.91 -5.48
C PHE A 254 4.93 4.32 -5.42
N GLU A 255 5.77 4.67 -6.40
CA GLU A 255 7.13 4.15 -6.60
C GLU A 255 7.99 4.14 -5.33
N LYS A 256 7.84 5.16 -4.46
CA LYS A 256 8.55 5.23 -3.16
C LYS A 256 8.41 3.96 -2.32
N TYR A 257 7.25 3.29 -2.35
CA TYR A 257 7.04 2.06 -1.59
C TYR A 257 7.59 0.84 -2.30
N TYR A 258 7.67 0.86 -3.64
CA TYR A 258 8.38 -0.16 -4.39
C TYR A 258 9.88 -0.14 -4.05
N ASP A 259 10.50 1.04 -4.00
CA ASP A 259 11.90 1.19 -3.59
C ASP A 259 12.14 0.68 -2.17
N ILE A 260 11.27 1.03 -1.22
CA ILE A 260 11.33 0.53 0.17
C ILE A 260 11.21 -1.00 0.19
N PHE A 261 10.30 -1.58 -0.59
CA PHE A 261 10.17 -3.03 -0.74
C PHE A 261 11.46 -3.65 -1.27
N CYS A 262 12.01 -3.17 -2.38
CA CYS A 262 13.23 -3.70 -2.98
C CYS A 262 14.39 -3.67 -1.99
N PHE A 263 14.58 -2.54 -1.30
CA PHE A 263 15.63 -2.40 -0.30
C PHE A 263 15.46 -3.39 0.88
N LYS A 264 14.25 -3.49 1.42
CA LYS A 264 13.96 -4.43 2.53
C LYS A 264 14.14 -5.87 2.11
N PHE A 265 13.64 -6.25 0.93
CA PHE A 265 13.78 -7.61 0.41
C PHE A 265 15.26 -8.00 0.31
N ILE A 266 16.08 -7.19 -0.37
CA ILE A 266 17.52 -7.47 -0.51
C ILE A 266 18.22 -7.53 0.86
N SER A 267 17.84 -6.67 1.80
CA SER A 267 18.40 -6.66 3.15
C SER A 267 18.11 -7.93 3.94
N CYS A 268 16.99 -8.61 3.69
CA CYS A 268 16.63 -9.89 4.31
C CYS A 268 17.19 -11.09 3.53
N PHE A 269 17.05 -11.05 2.20
CA PHE A 269 17.41 -12.14 1.30
C PHE A 269 18.92 -12.38 1.24
N LEU A 270 19.73 -11.32 1.10
CA LEU A 270 21.16 -11.45 0.84
C LEU A 270 21.93 -12.13 1.99
N PRO A 271 21.71 -11.77 3.28
CA PRO A 271 22.33 -12.48 4.39
C PRO A 271 21.98 -13.98 4.44
N LYS A 272 20.72 -14.34 4.18
CA LYS A 272 20.27 -15.74 4.13
C LYS A 272 20.96 -16.49 3.00
N TYR A 273 20.98 -15.90 1.80
CA TYR A 273 21.63 -16.50 0.62
C TYR A 273 23.12 -16.76 0.85
N ILE A 274 23.83 -15.78 1.40
CA ILE A 274 25.26 -15.90 1.73
C ILE A 274 25.48 -17.00 2.77
N ASN A 275 24.65 -17.06 3.82
CA ASN A 275 24.75 -18.08 4.86
C ASN A 275 24.57 -19.50 4.28
N GLU A 276 23.62 -19.70 3.37
CA GLU A 276 23.40 -20.98 2.69
C GLU A 276 24.61 -21.42 1.86
N ILE A 277 25.31 -20.50 1.20
CA ILE A 277 26.57 -20.79 0.50
C ILE A 277 27.63 -21.29 1.48
N PHE A 278 27.82 -20.58 2.60
CA PHE A 278 28.86 -20.92 3.57
C PHE A 278 28.57 -22.21 4.36
N ASN A 279 27.31 -22.59 4.51
CA ASN A 279 26.90 -23.84 5.17
C ASN A 279 27.10 -25.09 4.31
N SER A 280 27.38 -24.94 3.01
CA SER A 280 27.45 -26.06 2.05
C SER A 280 28.76 -26.86 2.09
N LYS A 281 29.46 -26.88 3.23
CA LYS A 281 30.80 -27.48 3.34
C LYS A 281 30.73 -28.96 3.72
N PRO A 282 31.63 -29.82 3.19
CA PRO A 282 32.75 -29.50 2.28
C PRO A 282 32.31 -29.32 0.81
N ILE A 283 33.08 -28.55 0.04
CA ILE A 283 32.82 -28.24 -1.39
C ILE A 283 34.02 -28.70 -2.23
N ALA A 284 33.79 -29.41 -3.33
CA ALA A 284 34.82 -29.77 -4.31
C ALA A 284 35.36 -28.54 -5.07
N GLN A 285 36.56 -28.64 -5.66
CA GLN A 285 37.15 -27.53 -6.43
C GLN A 285 36.23 -27.07 -7.58
N SER A 286 35.74 -28.01 -8.38
CA SER A 286 34.73 -27.79 -9.43
C SER A 286 33.44 -27.15 -8.88
N GLY A 287 33.00 -27.56 -7.68
CA GLY A 287 31.85 -26.93 -7.01
C GLY A 287 32.10 -25.47 -6.62
N ILE A 288 33.32 -25.11 -6.23
CA ILE A 288 33.70 -23.71 -5.95
C ILE A 288 33.66 -22.88 -7.23
N GLU A 289 34.21 -23.41 -8.33
CA GLU A 289 34.18 -22.76 -9.64
C GLU A 289 32.73 -22.51 -10.11
N GLN A 290 31.86 -23.50 -9.96
CA GLN A 290 30.44 -23.35 -10.28
C GLN A 290 29.74 -22.30 -9.40
N LEU A 291 29.95 -22.33 -8.08
CA LEU A 291 29.35 -21.35 -7.17
C LEU A 291 29.80 -19.92 -7.48
N LEU A 292 31.03 -19.74 -7.95
CA LEU A 292 31.53 -18.43 -8.40
C LEU A 292 30.76 -17.94 -9.62
N LEU A 293 30.55 -18.79 -10.63
CA LEU A 293 29.75 -18.47 -11.82
C LEU A 293 28.30 -18.14 -11.45
N ASP A 294 27.68 -19.00 -10.65
CA ASP A 294 26.31 -18.83 -10.15
C ASP A 294 26.14 -17.48 -9.43
N THR A 295 27.08 -17.16 -8.54
CA THR A 295 27.07 -15.90 -7.78
C THR A 295 27.25 -14.69 -8.69
N GLN A 296 28.09 -14.77 -9.73
CA GLN A 296 28.29 -13.66 -10.66
C GLN A 296 27.05 -13.39 -11.51
N VAL A 297 26.41 -14.44 -12.04
CA VAL A 297 25.16 -14.32 -12.79
C VAL A 297 24.07 -13.75 -11.88
N PHE A 298 23.91 -14.33 -10.69
CA PHE A 298 22.85 -13.91 -9.79
C PHE A 298 23.05 -12.49 -9.26
N LYS A 299 24.29 -12.08 -8.99
CA LYS A 299 24.62 -10.69 -8.64
C LYS A 299 24.19 -9.71 -9.73
N LYS A 300 24.49 -10.00 -11.01
CA LYS A 300 24.07 -9.15 -12.13
C LYS A 300 22.55 -9.06 -12.17
N PHE A 301 21.86 -10.19 -12.05
CA PHE A 301 20.40 -10.23 -11.99
C PHE A 301 19.83 -9.36 -10.85
N LEU A 302 20.34 -9.50 -9.62
CA LEU A 302 19.88 -8.71 -8.47
C LEU A 302 20.10 -7.19 -8.64
N ILE A 303 21.14 -6.77 -9.37
CA ILE A 303 21.37 -5.36 -9.68
C ILE A 303 20.29 -4.80 -10.61
N TYR A 304 19.85 -5.58 -11.59
CA TYR A 304 18.79 -5.17 -12.54
C TYR A 304 17.37 -5.47 -12.05
N LEU A 305 17.22 -6.19 -10.95
CA LEU A 305 15.94 -6.69 -10.45
C LEU A 305 14.88 -5.58 -10.25
N PRO A 306 15.18 -4.39 -9.69
CA PRO A 306 14.18 -3.33 -9.57
C PRO A 306 13.63 -2.84 -10.92
N SER A 307 14.41 -2.94 -11.98
CA SER A 307 14.08 -2.43 -13.31
C SER A 307 13.65 -3.52 -14.30
N ILE A 308 13.60 -4.78 -13.86
CA ILE A 308 13.40 -5.93 -14.75
C ILE A 308 12.03 -5.87 -15.44
N GLY A 309 11.96 -6.03 -16.76
CA GLY A 309 10.70 -5.93 -17.51
C GLY A 309 10.26 -4.51 -17.87
N LEU A 310 11.01 -3.46 -17.51
CA LEU A 310 10.81 -2.11 -18.09
C LEU A 310 11.47 -2.00 -19.49
N GLU A 311 12.48 -2.81 -19.77
CA GLU A 311 13.25 -2.77 -21.02
C GLU A 311 12.49 -3.30 -22.24
N GLU A 312 11.47 -4.16 -22.05
CA GLU A 312 10.65 -4.70 -23.15
C GLU A 312 9.71 -3.64 -23.77
N ASN A 313 9.47 -2.51 -23.08
CA ASN A 313 8.60 -1.42 -23.56
C ASN A 313 9.34 -0.29 -24.30
N ASN A 314 10.68 -0.31 -24.34
CA ASN A 314 11.49 0.74 -24.98
C ASN A 314 12.12 0.34 -26.33
N THR A 315 11.79 -0.83 -26.88
CA THR A 315 12.35 -1.29 -28.18
C THR A 315 11.45 -1.05 -29.39
N SER A 316 10.39 -0.25 -29.27
CA SER A 316 9.48 0.06 -30.39
C SER A 316 9.61 1.48 -30.96
N VAL A 317 10.68 2.21 -30.67
CA VAL A 317 10.89 3.54 -31.27
C VAL A 317 12.33 3.63 -31.79
N GLU A 318 12.40 3.93 -33.09
CA GLU A 318 13.58 4.27 -33.91
C GLU A 318 14.46 3.11 -34.42
N TYR A 319 14.06 2.57 -35.57
CA TYR A 319 14.87 2.64 -36.81
C TYR A 319 13.95 2.60 -38.03
N HIS A 320 13.62 3.78 -38.59
CA HIS A 320 13.50 3.98 -40.03
C HIS A 320 13.81 5.44 -40.39
#